data_AF-Q9KHR5-F1
#
_entry.id   AF-Q9KHR5-F1
#
_cell.length_a   1.000
_cell.length_b   1.000
_cell.length_c   1.000
_cell.angle_alpha   90.00
_cell.angle_beta   90.00
_cell.angle_gamma   90.00
#
_symmetry.space_group_name_H-M   'P 1'
#
loop_
_entity.id
_entity.type
_entity.pdbx_description
1 polymer ?
#
loop_
_entity_poly.entity_id
_entity_poly.type
_entity_poly.pdbx_seq_one_letter_code
_entity_poly.pdbx_strand_id
1 'polypeptide(L)' 'MSRATSSTLTQRLAPWALPVLLLAAWQLAVSAGWLSTRILPAPSAVVSAGVELVRSGEIWTHLAISGWRAGLGFLIGGS' A
#
# COMPACT_ATOMS: atom_id res chain seq x y z
N MET A 1 -3.82 -18.68 38.31
CA MET A 1 -4.25 -18.44 36.92
C MET A 1 -4.33 -16.94 36.68
N SER A 2 -3.19 -16.23 36.58
CA SER A 2 -3.20 -14.81 36.25
C SER A 2 -3.27 -14.63 34.74
N ARG A 3 -4.48 -14.35 34.22
CA ARG A 3 -4.60 -13.80 32.88
C ARG A 3 -4.02 -12.40 32.94
N ALA A 4 -2.75 -12.28 32.54
CA ALA A 4 -2.11 -10.99 32.40
C ALA A 4 -3.02 -10.10 31.55
N THR A 5 -3.35 -8.95 32.10
CA THR A 5 -4.09 -7.84 31.48
C THR A 5 -3.24 -7.24 30.36
N SER A 6 -2.86 -8.05 29.36
CA SER A 6 -2.07 -7.59 28.23
C SER A 6 -2.94 -6.69 27.38
N SER A 7 -2.64 -5.40 27.51
CA SER A 7 -3.41 -4.23 27.09
C SER A 7 -4.08 -4.36 25.73
N THR A 8 -5.27 -3.76 25.62
CA THR A 8 -6.07 -3.59 24.40
C THR A 8 -5.25 -3.12 23.19
N LEU A 9 -4.14 -2.41 23.42
CA LEU A 9 -3.22 -1.93 22.40
C LEU A 9 -2.48 -3.09 21.70
N THR A 10 -1.98 -4.08 22.44
CA THR A 10 -1.27 -5.23 21.87
C THR A 10 -2.19 -6.05 20.97
N GLN A 11 -3.45 -6.27 21.38
CA GLN A 11 -4.44 -7.00 20.57
C GLN A 11 -4.81 -6.25 19.28
N ARG A 12 -4.82 -4.91 19.31
CA ARG A 12 -5.09 -4.08 18.12
C ARG A 12 -3.89 -4.00 17.17
N LEU A 13 -2.67 -4.03 17.69
CA LEU A 13 -1.44 -3.91 16.90
C LEU A 13 -0.92 -5.27 16.40
N ALA A 14 -1.23 -6.38 17.08
CA ALA A 14 -0.85 -7.72 16.67
C ALA A 14 -1.13 -8.05 15.18
N PRO A 15 -2.32 -7.76 14.59
CA PRO A 15 -2.57 -8.05 13.18
C PRO A 15 -1.71 -7.21 12.21
N TRP A 16 -1.17 -6.07 12.66
CA TRP A 16 -0.31 -5.20 11.85
C TRP A 16 1.15 -5.66 11.82
N ALA A 17 1.56 -6.55 12.73
CA ALA A 17 2.94 -7.05 12.76
C ALA A 17 3.31 -7.74 11.44
N LEU A 18 2.44 -8.61 10.92
CA LEU A 18 2.68 -9.34 9.67
C LEU A 18 2.87 -8.41 8.46
N PRO A 19 1.95 -7.49 8.12
CA PRO A 19 2.13 -6.62 6.97
C PRO A 19 3.34 -5.69 7.12
N VAL A 20 3.62 -5.18 8.32
CA VAL A 20 4.80 -4.33 8.57
C VAL A 20 6.09 -5.11 8.36
N LEU A 21 6.18 -6.34 8.89
CA LEU A 21 7.35 -7.21 8.68
C LEU A 21 7.54 -7.55 7.20
N LEU A 22 6.45 -7.80 6.47
CA LEU A 22 6.50 -8.07 5.04
C LEU A 22 7.05 -6.85 4.27
N LEU A 23 6.55 -5.65 4.55
CA LEU A 23 7.04 -4.41 3.94
C LEU A 23 8.52 -4.16 4.27
N ALA A 24 8.94 -4.41 5.51
CA ALA A 24 10.33 -4.27 5.93
C ALA A 24 11.24 -5.27 5.20
N ALA A 25 10.85 -6.55 5.16
CA ALA A 25 11.60 -7.59 4.45
C ALA A 25 11.70 -7.27 2.95
N TRP A 26 10.63 -6.78 2.33
CA TRP A 26 10.62 -6.36 0.94
C TRP A 26 11.55 -5.17 0.68
N GLN A 27 11.45 -4.10 1.49
CA GLN A 27 12.35 -2.95 1.40
C GLN A 27 13.82 -3.38 1.53
N LEU A 28 14.12 -4.27 2.48
CA LEU A 28 15.46 -4.79 2.69
C LEU A 28 15.94 -5.62 1.49
N ALA A 29 15.13 -6.54 0.98
CA ALA A 29 15.49 -7.38 -0.16
C ALA A 29 15.83 -6.57 -1.41
N VAL A 30 15.06 -5.49 -1.68
CA VAL A 30 15.36 -4.58 -2.78
C VAL A 30 16.64 -3.78 -2.51
N SER A 31 16.79 -3.23 -1.29
CA SER A 31 17.99 -2.43 -0.94
C SER A 31 19.29 -3.25 -0.91
N ALA A 32 19.19 -4.54 -0.59
CA ALA A 32 20.30 -5.49 -0.59
C ALA A 32 20.64 -6.02 -2.00
N GLY A 33 19.87 -5.64 -3.02
CA GLY A 33 20.04 -6.07 -4.41
C GLY A 33 19.59 -7.51 -4.68
N TRP A 34 18.93 -8.17 -3.72
CA TRP A 34 18.36 -9.51 -3.92
C TRP A 34 17.18 -9.49 -4.88
N LEU A 35 16.55 -8.33 -5.03
CA LEU A 35 15.39 -8.14 -5.88
C LEU A 35 15.59 -6.96 -6.84
N SER A 36 15.29 -7.16 -8.12
CA SER A 36 15.50 -6.15 -9.16
C SER A 36 14.54 -4.98 -8.98
N THR A 37 15.08 -3.78 -8.81
CA THR A 37 14.35 -2.50 -8.74
C THR A 37 13.58 -2.18 -10.02
N ARG A 38 13.91 -2.80 -11.15
CA ARG A 38 13.22 -2.62 -12.43
C ARG A 38 11.88 -3.35 -12.48
N ILE A 39 11.76 -4.47 -11.76
CA ILE A 39 10.53 -5.28 -11.72
C ILE A 39 9.74 -4.95 -10.45
N LEU A 40 10.42 -4.85 -9.31
CA LEU A 40 9.78 -4.57 -8.03
C LEU A 40 10.48 -3.37 -7.35
N PRO A 41 9.92 -2.15 -7.49
CA PRO A 41 10.49 -0.97 -6.82
C PRO A 41 10.40 -1.13 -5.30
N ALA A 42 11.32 -0.50 -4.56
CA ALA A 42 11.25 -0.51 -3.11
C ALA A 42 9.96 0.20 -2.62
N PRO A 43 9.36 -0.21 -1.48
CA PRO A 43 8.20 0.46 -0.90
C PRO A 43 8.35 1.98 -0.79
N SER A 44 9.55 2.45 -0.40
CA SER A 44 9.89 3.87 -0.33
C SER A 44 9.79 4.60 -1.67
N ALA A 45 10.17 3.95 -2.77
CA ALA A 45 10.06 4.52 -4.12
C ALA A 45 8.59 4.63 -4.56
N VAL A 46 7.75 3.64 -4.20
CA VAL A 46 6.30 3.69 -4.45
C VAL A 46 5.66 4.88 -3.74
N VAL A 47 5.99 5.08 -2.46
CA VAL A 47 5.49 6.23 -1.68
C VAL A 47 5.96 7.56 -2.30
N SER A 48 7.23 7.64 -2.69
CA SER A 48 7.79 8.86 -3.29
C SER A 48 7.09 9.21 -4.61
N ALA A 49 6.88 8.23 -5.49
CA ALA A 49 6.13 8.43 -6.73
C ALA A 49 4.69 8.87 -6.48
N GLY A 50 4.03 8.28 -5.46
CA GLY A 50 2.68 8.69 -5.06
C GLY A 50 2.63 10.15 -4.58
N VAL A 51 3.57 10.57 -3.75
CA VAL A 51 3.67 11.96 -3.27
C VAL A 51 3.92 12.92 -4.42
N GLU A 52 4.79 12.56 -5.37
CA GLU A 52 5.07 13.38 -6.55
C GLU A 52 3.83 13.57 -7.41
N LEU A 53 3.08 12.50 -7.69
CA LEU A 53 1.82 12.55 -8.45
C LEU A 53 0.75 13.40 -7.77
N VAL A 54 0.69 13.37 -6.43
CA VAL A 54 -0.21 14.23 -5.65
C VAL A 54 0.21 15.69 -5.73
N ARG A 55 1.52 15.97 -5.64
CA ARG A 55 2.07 17.34 -5.71
C ARG A 55 1.94 17.95 -7.10
N SER A 56 2.17 17.17 -8.17
CA SER A 56 2.00 17.62 -9.56
C SER A 56 0.54 17.83 -9.93
N GLY A 57 -0.39 17.22 -9.18
CA GLY A 57 -1.83 17.26 -9.45
C GLY A 57 -2.27 16.32 -10.59
N GLU A 58 -1.33 15.64 -11.25
CA GLU A 58 -1.61 14.72 -12.36
C GLU A 58 -2.43 13.50 -11.91
N ILE A 59 -2.31 13.11 -10.63
CA ILE A 59 -3.06 11.98 -10.07
C ILE A 59 -4.57 12.13 -10.27
N TRP A 60 -5.10 13.35 -10.21
CA TRP A 60 -6.53 13.62 -10.33
C TRP A 60 -7.04 13.37 -11.74
N THR A 61 -6.28 13.77 -12.76
CA THR A 61 -6.63 13.53 -14.16
C THR A 61 -6.67 12.03 -14.47
N HIS A 62 -5.65 11.29 -14.03
CA HIS A 62 -5.59 9.84 -14.22
C HIS A 62 -6.70 9.10 -13.47
N LEU A 63 -6.98 9.53 -12.23
CA LEU A 63 -8.02 8.93 -11.42
C LEU A 63 -9.42 9.23 -11.96
N ALA A 64 -9.67 10.43 -12.47
CA ALA A 64 -10.95 10.82 -13.05
C ALA A 64 -11.27 10.00 -14.32
N ILE A 65 -10.32 9.86 -15.24
CA ILE A 65 -10.50 9.07 -16.47
C ILE A 65 -10.74 7.59 -16.14
N SER A 66 -9.93 7.03 -15.23
CA SER A 66 -10.04 5.62 -14.82
C SER A 66 -11.35 5.37 -14.06
N GLY A 67 -11.70 6.27 -13.14
CA GLY A 67 -12.91 6.21 -12.33
C GLY A 67 -14.18 6.37 -13.18
N TRP A 68 -14.19 7.28 -14.15
CA TRP A 68 -15.30 7.44 -15.09
C TRP A 68 -15.57 6.14 -15.85
N ARG A 69 -14.53 5.52 -16.41
CA ARG A 69 -14.65 4.24 -17.13
C ARG A 69 -15.16 3.12 -16.22
N ALA A 70 -14.60 3.00 -15.02
CA ALA A 70 -15.03 2.01 -14.04
C ALA A 70 -16.49 2.23 -13.60
N GLY A 71 -16.87 3.48 -13.37
CA GLY A 71 -18.23 3.88 -12.99
C GLY A 71 -19.25 3.59 -14.08
N LEU A 72 -18.97 3.96 -15.33
CA LEU A 72 -19.83 3.62 -16.47
C LEU A 72 -19.97 2.11 -16.65
N GLY A 73 -18.87 1.36 -16.57
CA GLY A 73 -18.90 -0.10 -16.63
C GLY A 73 -19.74 -0.72 -15.51
N PHE A 74 -19.63 -0.19 -14.29
CA PHE A 74 -20.45 -0.61 -13.16
C PHE A 74 -21.93 -0.27 -13.35
N LEU A 75 -22.28 0.91 -13.86
CA LEU A 75 -23.67 1.32 -14.09
C LEU A 75 -24.34 0.49 -15.18
N ILE A 76 -23.62 0.17 -16.26
CA ILE A 76 -24.16 -0.63 -17.39
C ILE A 76 -24.22 -2.12 -17.03
N GLY A 77 -23.21 -2.65 -16.34
CA GLY A 77 -23.12 -4.07 -16.01
C GLY A 77 -23.74 -4.47 -14.68
N GLY A 78 -24.04 -3.50 -13.80
CA GLY A 78 -24.61 -3.70 -12.47
C GLY A 78 -26.13 -3.48 -12.38
N SER A 79 -26.78 -3.18 -13.50
CA SER A 79 -28.24 -3.21 -13.67
C SER A 79 -28.68 -4.54 -14.28
#